data_AF-A0A9P8ABG8-F1
#
_entry.id   AF-A0A9P8ABG8-F1
#
_cell.length_a   1.000
_cell.length_b   1.000
_cell.length_c   1.000
_cell.angle_alpha   90.00
_cell.angle_beta   90.00
_cell.angle_gamma   90.00
#
_symmetry.space_group_name_H-M   'P 1'
#
loop_
_entity.id
_entity.type
_entity.pdbx_description
1 polymer ?
#
loop_
_entity_poly.entity_id
_entity_poly.type
_entity_poly.pdbx_seq_one_letter_code
_entity_poly.pdbx_strand_id
1 'polypeptide(L)'
;MEAQEESKKKWTWKVAPSKAPGRVLKKKLRDLERLIQKKDTLKDLPAEVIKETEKKIVEIKKQIEALEPQTPPPTKKQSKKVTTKEKGPKALKFTELRRAGRKIAAFKKQHPNHENSEEESKTLADLELDLLYIKNFPRDEEYISIYPESPLTDEDQLKTQAEIREKIEKALANGELKKTTDSSDDRKPTADPTTTSRKHPASNWNDEENGDSDEEGCENDKEPPVKKTKSN
;
A
#
# COMPACT_ATOMS: atom_id res chain seq x y z
N MET A 1 65.37 23.35 -6.42
CA MET A 1 64.72 22.07 -6.06
C MET A 1 63.76 22.39 -4.93
N GLU A 2 62.48 22.55 -5.23
CA GLU A 2 61.47 22.87 -4.21
C GLU A 2 60.27 21.95 -4.48
N ALA A 3 60.11 20.94 -3.62
CA ALA A 3 59.06 19.95 -3.72
C ALA A 3 57.79 20.53 -3.08
N GLN A 4 56.73 20.70 -3.88
CA GLN A 4 55.43 21.10 -3.36
C GLN A 4 54.71 19.88 -2.78
N GLU A 5 54.46 19.94 -1.48
CA GLU A 5 53.75 18.93 -0.71
C GLU A 5 52.23 19.10 -0.92
N GLU A 6 51.64 18.29 -1.80
CA GLU A 6 50.21 18.34 -2.09
C GLU A 6 49.38 17.79 -0.92
N SER A 7 48.72 18.71 -0.20
CA SER A 7 47.80 18.39 0.90
C SER A 7 46.54 17.66 0.38
N LYS A 8 46.49 16.33 0.59
CA LYS A 8 45.30 15.52 0.29
C LYS A 8 44.15 15.91 1.22
N LYS A 9 43.15 16.62 0.68
CA LYS A 9 41.91 17.01 1.38
C LYS A 9 41.14 15.76 1.81
N LYS A 10 41.13 15.52 3.12
CA LYS A 10 40.42 14.40 3.75
C LYS A 10 38.92 14.67 3.68
N TRP A 11 38.20 13.86 2.90
CA TRP A 11 36.75 13.94 2.77
C TRP A 11 36.11 13.50 4.09
N THR A 12 35.58 14.44 4.87
CA THR A 12 34.79 14.13 6.06
C THR A 12 33.31 14.17 5.70
N TRP A 13 32.60 13.07 5.96
CA TRP A 13 31.14 13.03 5.86
C TRP A 13 30.56 13.84 7.01
N LYS A 14 30.07 15.05 6.71
CA LYS A 14 29.24 15.83 7.65
C LYS A 14 27.87 15.16 7.75
N VAL A 15 27.70 14.21 8.67
CA VAL A 15 26.38 13.64 8.98
C VAL A 15 25.56 14.73 9.67
N ALA A 16 24.50 15.20 9.01
CA ALA A 16 23.57 16.16 9.60
C ALA A 16 22.99 15.59 10.92
N PRO A 17 22.95 16.37 12.02
CA PRO A 17 22.34 15.89 13.26
C PRO A 17 20.87 15.58 12.97
N SER A 18 20.45 14.34 13.29
CA SER A 18 19.06 13.93 13.08
C SER A 18 18.12 14.83 13.88
N LYS A 19 17.33 15.66 13.19
CA LYS A 19 16.42 16.69 13.74
C LYS A 19 15.29 16.16 14.63
N ALA A 20 15.20 14.85 14.89
CA ALA A 20 14.13 14.27 15.69
C ALA A 20 14.53 14.24 17.18
N PRO A 21 13.88 15.01 18.08
CA PRO A 21 14.23 15.07 19.50
C PRO A 21 14.18 13.69 20.16
N GLY A 22 13.21 12.84 19.80
CA GLY A 22 13.11 11.47 20.31
C GLY A 22 14.26 10.55 19.92
N ARG A 23 14.87 10.70 18.73
CA ARG A 23 16.00 9.85 18.30
C ARG A 23 17.27 10.19 19.06
N VAL A 24 17.47 11.48 19.37
CA VAL A 24 18.60 11.96 20.17
C VAL A 24 18.48 11.47 21.61
N LEU A 25 17.29 11.54 22.21
CA LEU A 25 17.05 11.05 23.57
C LEU A 25 17.20 9.53 23.69
N LYS A 26 16.67 8.76 22.73
CA LYS A 26 16.85 7.29 22.68
C LYS A 26 18.33 6.89 22.53
N LYS A 27 19.14 7.69 21.82
CA LYS A 27 20.59 7.48 21.76
C LYS A 27 21.26 7.75 23.11
N LYS A 28 20.96 8.89 23.75
CA LYS A 28 21.48 9.23 25.08
C LYS A 28 21.12 8.17 26.13
N LEU A 29 19.89 7.68 26.11
CA LEU A 29 19.43 6.60 26.99
C LEU A 29 20.31 5.35 26.84
N ARG A 30 20.50 4.89 25.59
CA ARG A 30 21.32 3.71 25.29
C ARG A 30 22.78 3.89 25.73
N ASP A 31 23.34 5.08 25.54
CA ASP A 31 24.73 5.37 25.91
C ASP A 31 24.91 5.38 27.44
N LEU A 32 23.95 5.92 28.20
CA LEU A 32 23.95 5.88 29.67
C LEU A 32 23.70 4.46 30.22
N GLU A 33 22.76 3.72 29.64
CA GLU A 33 22.51 2.32 30.02
C GLU A 33 23.76 1.45 29.79
N ARG A 34 24.48 1.67 28.68
CA ARG A 34 25.76 1.00 28.41
C ARG A 34 26.85 1.37 29.41
N LEU A 35 26.89 2.61 29.88
CA LEU A 35 27.88 3.06 30.87
C LEU A 35 27.72 2.29 32.20
N ILE A 36 26.48 2.05 32.63
CA ILE A 36 26.17 1.31 33.86
C ILE A 36 26.31 -0.20 33.66
N GLN A 37 25.95 -0.74 32.49
CA GLN A 37 26.00 -2.19 32.24
C GLN A 37 27.41 -2.73 31.99
N LYS A 38 28.36 -1.89 31.58
CA LYS A 38 29.75 -2.28 31.38
C LYS A 38 30.45 -2.50 32.72
N LYS A 39 30.80 -3.76 32.99
CA LYS A 39 31.44 -4.20 34.25
C LYS A 39 32.78 -3.51 34.52
N ASP A 40 33.51 -3.15 33.47
CA ASP A 40 34.82 -2.50 33.58
C ASP A 40 34.68 -1.05 34.04
N THR A 41 33.77 -0.29 33.42
CA THR A 41 33.52 1.12 33.78
C THR A 41 32.79 1.27 35.11
N LEU A 42 32.03 0.27 35.55
CA LEU A 42 31.30 0.31 36.82
C LEU A 42 32.23 0.24 38.04
N LYS A 43 33.37 -0.46 37.93
CA LYS A 43 34.36 -0.57 39.01
C LYS A 43 35.14 0.72 39.22
N ASP A 44 35.37 1.46 38.14
CA ASP A 44 36.17 2.69 38.15
C ASP A 44 35.33 3.94 38.47
N LEU A 45 34.00 3.83 38.49
CA LEU A 45 33.10 4.95 38.73
C LEU A 45 32.73 5.08 40.22
N PRO A 46 32.76 6.31 40.79
CA PRO A 46 32.29 6.54 42.15
C PRO A 46 30.79 6.30 42.27
N ALA A 47 30.35 5.79 43.42
CA ALA A 47 28.95 5.44 43.69
C ALA A 47 27.98 6.63 43.54
N GLU A 48 28.46 7.85 43.78
CA GLU A 48 27.67 9.07 43.58
C GLU A 48 27.34 9.30 42.11
N VAL A 49 28.33 9.11 41.22
CA VAL A 49 28.16 9.27 39.77
C VAL A 49 27.20 8.21 39.22
N ILE A 50 27.26 6.98 39.74
CA ILE A 50 26.31 5.92 39.37
C ILE A 50 24.88 6.36 39.68
N LYS A 51 24.61 6.82 40.91
CA LYS A 51 23.28 7.32 41.33
C LYS A 51 22.81 8.49 40.46
N GLU A 52 23.71 9.41 40.09
CA GLU A 52 23.36 10.50 39.19
C GLU A 52 23.01 10.02 37.77
N THR A 53 23.74 9.04 37.24
CA THR A 53 23.46 8.48 35.91
C THR A 53 22.13 7.73 35.87
N GLU A 54 21.77 7.01 36.94
CA GLU A 54 20.47 6.37 37.10
C GLU A 54 19.32 7.39 37.12
N LYS A 55 19.48 8.49 37.88
CA LYS A 55 18.51 9.60 37.88
C LYS A 55 18.33 10.20 36.48
N LYS A 56 19.42 10.41 35.75
CA LYS A 56 19.40 10.91 34.36
C LYS A 56 18.70 9.94 33.40
N ILE A 57 18.89 8.63 33.57
CA ILE A 57 18.17 7.60 32.80
C ILE A 57 16.66 7.71 33.04
N VAL A 58 16.23 7.83 34.30
CA VAL A 58 14.81 7.97 34.66
C VAL A 58 14.22 9.23 34.04
N GLU A 59 14.94 10.35 34.10
CA GLU A 59 14.50 11.62 33.49
C GLU A 59 14.36 11.50 31.96
N ILE A 60 15.35 10.91 31.28
CA ILE A 60 15.30 10.72 29.82
C ILE A 60 14.16 9.76 29.44
N LYS A 61 13.88 8.73 30.24
CA LYS A 61 12.72 7.84 30.04
C LYS A 61 11.41 8.63 30.12
N LYS A 62 11.24 9.51 31.12
CA LYS A 62 10.08 10.40 31.23
C LYS A 62 9.97 11.37 30.05
N GLN A 63 11.08 11.92 29.58
CA GLN A 63 11.09 12.79 28.39
C GLN A 63 10.72 12.02 27.12
N ILE A 64 11.19 10.78 26.98
CA ILE A 64 10.80 9.90 25.86
C ILE A 64 9.32 9.58 25.95
N GLU A 65 8.78 9.26 27.13
CA GLU A 65 7.36 8.99 27.34
C GLU A 65 6.47 10.22 27.07
N ALA A 66 6.95 11.43 27.39
CA ALA A 66 6.24 12.68 27.09
C ALA A 66 6.29 13.06 25.59
N LEU A 67 7.37 12.70 24.89
CA LEU A 67 7.59 13.01 23.46
C LEU A 67 7.06 11.93 22.53
N GLU A 68 7.08 10.68 22.97
CA GLU A 68 6.31 9.63 22.37
C GLU A 68 4.86 10.04 22.61
N PRO A 69 4.08 10.38 21.58
CA PRO A 69 2.67 10.65 21.82
C PRO A 69 2.15 9.41 22.55
N GLN A 70 1.68 9.59 23.80
CA GLN A 70 0.75 8.69 24.49
C GLN A 70 -0.05 8.06 23.37
N THR A 71 0.24 6.79 23.08
CA THR A 71 -0.22 6.18 21.84
C THR A 71 -1.71 6.50 21.78
N PRO A 72 -2.19 7.28 20.79
CA PRO A 72 -3.62 7.41 20.65
C PRO A 72 -4.15 5.97 20.58
N PRO A 73 -5.34 5.67 21.16
CA PRO A 73 -5.96 4.36 21.00
C PRO A 73 -5.81 3.94 19.54
N PRO A 74 -5.47 2.67 19.25
CA PRO A 74 -4.78 2.21 18.04
C PRO A 74 -5.39 2.79 16.77
N THR A 75 -4.97 4.01 16.40
CA THR A 75 -5.52 4.74 15.27
C THR A 75 -4.34 5.39 14.56
N LYS A 76 -4.23 5.11 13.27
CA LYS A 76 -3.37 5.75 12.27
C LYS A 76 -1.90 5.31 12.12
N LYS A 77 -1.22 4.71 13.10
CA LYS A 77 0.20 4.26 12.91
C LYS A 77 0.44 2.75 12.98
N GLN A 78 -0.44 1.97 13.62
CA GLN A 78 -0.28 0.51 13.70
C GLN A 78 -0.89 -0.26 12.52
N SER A 79 -1.84 0.31 11.77
CA SER A 79 -2.40 -0.32 10.56
C SER A 79 -1.43 -0.47 9.39
N LYS A 80 -0.18 0.00 9.52
CA LYS A 80 0.87 -0.15 8.49
C LYS A 80 1.72 -1.42 8.65
N LYS A 81 1.55 -2.17 9.75
CA LYS A 81 2.30 -3.40 10.03
C LYS A 81 1.38 -4.60 10.21
N VAL A 82 0.47 -4.81 9.26
CA VAL A 82 0.02 -6.18 8.98
C VAL A 82 1.00 -6.73 7.95
N THR A 83 2.05 -7.36 8.47
CA THR A 83 3.04 -8.10 7.69
C THR A 83 2.68 -9.57 7.73
N THR A 84 2.02 -10.06 6.68
CA THR A 84 1.97 -11.50 6.37
C THR A 84 1.73 -11.65 4.87
N LYS A 85 2.80 -12.04 4.14
CA LYS A 85 2.92 -12.74 2.83
C LYS A 85 1.99 -12.45 1.64
N GLU A 86 0.85 -11.83 1.83
CA GLU A 86 -0.10 -11.40 0.83
C GLU A 86 0.15 -9.93 0.50
N LYS A 87 -0.22 -9.51 -0.71
CA LYS A 87 -0.14 -8.10 -1.14
C LYS A 87 -0.87 -7.29 -0.07
N GLY A 88 -0.16 -6.41 0.67
CA GLY A 88 -0.79 -5.67 1.78
C GLY A 88 -2.08 -4.93 1.34
N PRO A 89 -2.97 -4.54 2.27
CA PRO A 89 -4.32 -4.08 1.95
C PRO A 89 -4.38 -2.92 0.94
N LYS A 90 -3.33 -2.09 0.88
CA LYS A 90 -3.20 -1.01 -0.11
C LYS A 90 -2.97 -1.52 -1.54
N ALA A 91 -2.18 -2.57 -1.70
CA ALA A 91 -1.90 -3.17 -3.00
C ALA A 91 -3.15 -3.90 -3.51
N LEU A 92 -3.88 -4.61 -2.64
CA LEU A 92 -5.18 -5.22 -2.97
C LEU A 92 -6.20 -4.16 -3.38
N LYS A 93 -6.38 -3.10 -2.58
CA LYS A 93 -7.23 -1.95 -2.94
C LYS A 93 -6.85 -1.35 -4.30
N PHE A 94 -5.56 -1.21 -4.59
CA PHE A 94 -5.11 -0.66 -5.88
C PHE A 94 -5.46 -1.58 -7.06
N THR A 95 -5.25 -2.89 -6.92
CA THR A 95 -5.60 -3.86 -7.97
C THR A 95 -7.11 -3.91 -8.20
N GLU A 96 -7.91 -3.85 -7.13
CA GLU A 96 -9.36 -3.84 -7.23
C GLU A 96 -9.89 -2.53 -7.78
N LEU A 97 -9.32 -1.39 -7.38
CA LEU A 97 -9.67 -0.08 -7.95
C LEU A 97 -9.45 -0.07 -9.46
N ARG A 98 -8.32 -0.64 -9.93
CA ARG A 98 -8.03 -0.79 -11.36
C ARG A 98 -9.00 -1.78 -12.03
N ARG A 99 -9.37 -2.87 -11.35
CA ARG A 99 -10.32 -3.87 -11.87
C ARG A 99 -11.73 -3.29 -12.01
N ALA A 100 -12.24 -2.60 -10.99
CA ALA A 100 -13.52 -1.89 -11.01
C ALA A 100 -13.55 -0.83 -12.13
N GLY A 101 -12.51 0.01 -12.21
CA GLY A 101 -12.42 1.03 -13.27
C GLY A 101 -12.41 0.42 -14.69
N ARG A 102 -11.71 -0.70 -14.89
CA ARG A 102 -11.74 -1.44 -16.16
C ARG A 102 -13.11 -2.02 -16.46
N LYS A 103 -13.81 -2.58 -15.47
CA LYS A 103 -15.18 -3.11 -15.63
C LYS A 103 -16.15 -2.01 -16.03
N ILE A 104 -16.14 -0.86 -15.34
CA ILE A 104 -16.98 0.30 -15.70
C ILE A 104 -16.67 0.77 -17.13
N ALA A 105 -15.39 0.91 -17.48
CA ALA A 105 -15.00 1.35 -18.81
C ALA A 105 -15.37 0.34 -19.91
N ALA A 106 -15.26 -0.96 -19.65
CA ALA A 106 -15.69 -2.01 -20.57
C ALA A 106 -17.21 -2.03 -20.72
N PHE A 107 -17.95 -1.90 -19.61
CA PHE A 107 -19.40 -1.85 -19.60
C PHE A 107 -19.93 -0.67 -20.41
N LYS A 108 -19.43 0.54 -20.17
CA LYS A 108 -19.81 1.75 -20.93
C LYS A 108 -19.52 1.62 -22.44
N LYS A 109 -18.50 0.85 -22.83
CA LYS A 109 -18.18 0.58 -24.24
C LYS A 109 -19.11 -0.45 -24.88
N GLN A 110 -19.48 -1.49 -24.14
CA GLN A 110 -20.37 -2.57 -24.62
C GLN A 110 -21.83 -2.12 -24.66
N HIS A 111 -22.22 -1.23 -23.74
CA HIS A 111 -23.58 -0.72 -23.58
C HIS A 111 -23.60 0.80 -23.78
N PRO A 112 -23.45 1.29 -25.02
CA PRO A 112 -23.46 2.72 -25.31
C PRO A 112 -24.82 3.37 -24.95
N ASN A 113 -25.90 2.59 -24.96
CA ASN A 113 -27.26 3.01 -24.62
C ASN A 113 -27.68 2.61 -23.19
N HIS A 114 -26.72 2.40 -22.27
CA HIS A 114 -26.99 2.00 -20.88
C HIS A 114 -27.95 2.92 -20.13
N GLU A 115 -28.10 4.18 -20.55
CA GLU A 115 -29.05 5.14 -19.99
C GLU A 115 -30.52 4.80 -20.32
N ASN A 116 -30.76 4.10 -21.44
CA ASN A 116 -32.09 3.77 -21.93
C ASN A 116 -32.63 2.43 -21.42
N SER A 117 -31.74 1.59 -20.87
CA SER A 117 -32.11 0.30 -20.27
C SER A 117 -32.02 0.39 -18.75
N GLU A 118 -33.13 0.08 -18.06
CA GLU A 118 -33.14 0.03 -16.60
C GLU A 118 -32.18 -1.02 -16.04
N GLU A 119 -31.99 -2.14 -16.76
CA GLU A 119 -31.09 -3.20 -16.32
C GLU A 119 -29.62 -2.78 -16.49
N GLU A 120 -29.29 -2.11 -17.59
CA GLU A 120 -27.93 -1.63 -17.86
C GLU A 120 -27.54 -0.47 -16.95
N SER A 121 -28.48 0.43 -16.64
CA SER A 121 -28.26 1.52 -15.68
C SER A 121 -28.08 1.00 -14.24
N LYS A 122 -28.85 -0.01 -13.82
CA LYS A 122 -28.67 -0.66 -12.50
C LYS A 122 -27.31 -1.32 -12.39
N THR A 123 -26.92 -2.10 -13.40
CA THR A 123 -25.60 -2.77 -13.40
C THR A 123 -24.44 -1.79 -13.42
N LEU A 124 -24.56 -0.65 -14.13
CA LEU A 124 -23.58 0.42 -14.06
C LEU A 124 -23.51 1.07 -12.68
N ALA A 125 -24.65 1.31 -12.03
CA ALA A 125 -24.70 1.84 -10.68
C ALA A 125 -24.04 0.91 -9.66
N ASP A 126 -24.24 -0.41 -9.79
CA ASP A 126 -23.59 -1.41 -8.94
C ASP A 126 -22.06 -1.40 -9.12
N LEU A 127 -21.57 -1.29 -10.36
CA LEU A 127 -20.13 -1.18 -10.63
C LEU A 127 -19.53 0.13 -10.10
N GLU A 128 -20.27 1.23 -10.13
CA GLU A 128 -19.85 2.50 -9.54
C GLU A 128 -19.85 2.44 -8.01
N LEU A 129 -20.80 1.73 -7.41
CA LEU A 129 -20.85 1.46 -5.98
C LEU A 129 -19.66 0.61 -5.51
N ASP A 130 -19.27 -0.41 -6.28
CA ASP A 130 -18.05 -1.19 -6.04
C ASP A 130 -16.80 -0.28 -6.01
N LEU A 131 -16.71 0.66 -6.96
CA LEU A 131 -15.60 1.61 -7.02
C LEU A 131 -15.56 2.51 -5.77
N LEU A 132 -16.73 2.97 -5.32
CA LEU A 132 -16.86 3.81 -4.12
C LEU A 132 -16.56 3.03 -2.84
N TYR A 133 -16.93 1.76 -2.76
CA TYR A 133 -16.55 0.87 -1.67
C TYR A 133 -15.02 0.81 -1.54
N ILE A 134 -14.30 0.53 -2.63
CA ILE A 134 -12.84 0.43 -2.60
C ILE A 134 -12.19 1.75 -2.13
N LYS A 135 -12.72 2.89 -2.60
CA LYS A 135 -12.20 4.23 -2.27
C LYS A 135 -12.45 4.63 -0.81
N ASN A 136 -13.66 4.35 -0.31
CA ASN A 136 -14.13 4.84 0.98
C ASN A 136 -14.08 3.80 2.11
N PHE A 137 -13.54 2.60 1.84
CA PHE A 137 -13.39 1.57 2.85
C PHE A 137 -12.59 2.08 4.07
N PRO A 138 -13.06 1.82 5.31
CA PRO A 138 -12.41 2.27 6.55
C PRO A 138 -10.91 2.00 6.59
N ARG A 139 -10.13 2.93 7.16
CA ARG A 139 -8.66 2.78 7.24
C ARG A 139 -8.20 1.99 8.48
N ASP A 140 -9.11 1.82 9.43
CA ASP A 140 -8.85 1.18 10.71
C ASP A 140 -9.17 -0.33 10.70
N GLU A 141 -9.84 -0.80 9.65
CA GLU A 141 -10.22 -2.20 9.44
C GLU A 141 -9.43 -2.85 8.30
N GLU A 142 -9.34 -4.18 8.33
CA GLU A 142 -8.77 -4.98 7.24
C GLU A 142 -9.70 -4.95 6.03
N TYR A 143 -9.10 -4.80 4.84
CA TYR A 143 -9.86 -4.65 3.62
C TYR A 143 -10.44 -5.99 3.16
N ILE A 144 -11.75 -6.01 2.90
CA ILE A 144 -12.46 -7.18 2.37
C ILE A 144 -12.57 -7.03 0.84
N SER A 145 -12.04 -8.01 0.12
CA SER A 145 -12.02 -8.00 -1.35
C SER A 145 -13.42 -8.10 -1.93
N ILE A 146 -13.74 -7.26 -2.92
CA ILE A 146 -14.99 -7.41 -3.71
C ILE A 146 -14.82 -8.48 -4.79
N TYR A 147 -13.60 -8.63 -5.32
CA TYR A 147 -13.31 -9.52 -6.44
C TYR A 147 -12.28 -10.59 -6.07
N PRO A 148 -12.55 -11.43 -5.06
CA PRO A 148 -11.64 -12.49 -4.67
C PRO A 148 -11.56 -13.56 -5.78
N GLU A 149 -10.46 -14.29 -5.83
CA GLU A 149 -10.27 -15.40 -6.78
C GLU A 149 -11.12 -16.61 -6.39
N SER A 150 -11.34 -16.81 -5.09
CA SER A 150 -12.25 -17.80 -4.51
C SER A 150 -13.45 -17.11 -3.86
N PRO A 151 -14.66 -17.72 -3.88
CA PRO A 151 -15.81 -17.15 -3.21
C PRO A 151 -15.56 -16.95 -1.71
N LEU A 152 -16.13 -15.89 -1.14
CA LEU A 152 -16.04 -15.60 0.28
C LEU A 152 -16.99 -16.50 1.05
N THR A 153 -16.47 -17.32 1.95
CA THR A 153 -17.26 -18.25 2.77
C THR A 153 -17.59 -17.67 4.15
N ASP A 154 -16.86 -16.64 4.59
CA ASP A 154 -17.00 -16.06 5.92
C ASP A 154 -18.21 -15.11 5.99
N GLU A 155 -19.25 -15.53 6.71
CA GLU A 155 -20.49 -14.76 6.87
C GLU A 155 -20.27 -13.36 7.48
N ASP A 156 -19.31 -13.24 8.41
CA ASP A 156 -19.03 -11.96 9.08
C ASP A 156 -18.40 -10.95 8.12
N GLN A 157 -17.57 -11.43 7.18
CA GLN A 157 -17.00 -10.58 6.14
C GLN A 157 -18.07 -10.15 5.12
N LEU A 158 -19.04 -11.01 4.84
CA LEU A 158 -20.19 -10.66 4.00
C LEU A 158 -21.10 -9.61 4.66
N LYS A 159 -21.38 -9.76 5.96
CA LYS A 159 -22.18 -8.79 6.73
C LYS A 159 -21.50 -7.43 6.77
N THR A 160 -20.22 -7.39 7.11
CA THR A 160 -19.44 -6.14 7.14
C THR A 160 -19.35 -5.49 5.76
N GLN A 161 -19.18 -6.27 4.70
CA GLN A 161 -19.24 -5.75 3.33
C GLN A 161 -20.60 -5.12 3.01
N ALA A 162 -21.70 -5.79 3.35
CA ALA A 162 -23.06 -5.27 3.14
C ALA A 162 -23.31 -3.98 3.94
N GLU A 163 -22.91 -3.93 5.21
CA GLU A 163 -23.05 -2.74 6.06
C GLU A 163 -22.28 -1.53 5.50
N ILE A 164 -21.06 -1.75 4.98
CA ILE A 164 -20.27 -0.68 4.40
C ILE A 164 -20.91 -0.19 3.09
N ARG A 165 -21.43 -1.09 2.26
CA ARG A 165 -22.17 -0.71 1.04
C ARG A 165 -23.40 0.12 1.37
N GLU A 166 -24.21 -0.30 2.33
CA GLU A 166 -25.40 0.44 2.77
C GLU A 166 -25.04 1.84 3.30
N LYS A 167 -23.96 1.96 4.08
CA LYS A 167 -23.46 3.26 4.56
C LYS A 167 -23.08 4.17 3.39
N ILE A 168 -22.45 3.62 2.35
CA ILE A 168 -22.06 4.38 1.15
C ILE A 168 -23.29 4.82 0.34
N GLU A 169 -24.29 3.96 0.18
CA GLU A 169 -25.56 4.29 -0.48
C GLU A 169 -26.28 5.43 0.24
N LYS A 170 -26.37 5.36 1.57
CA LYS A 170 -26.93 6.43 2.40
C LYS A 170 -26.15 7.73 2.22
N ALA A 171 -24.82 7.66 2.23
CA ALA A 171 -23.97 8.83 2.04
C ALA A 171 -24.07 9.44 0.62
N LEU A 172 -24.31 8.61 -0.40
CA LEU A 172 -24.62 9.06 -1.77
C LEU A 172 -25.98 9.74 -1.84
N ALA A 173 -27.02 9.17 -1.21
CA ALA A 173 -28.35 9.76 -1.15
C ALA A 173 -28.36 11.10 -0.42
N ASN A 174 -27.55 11.22 0.64
CA ASN A 174 -27.37 12.46 1.40
C ASN A 174 -26.49 13.50 0.67
N GLY A 175 -25.86 13.15 -0.45
CA GLY A 175 -24.95 14.03 -1.19
C GLY A 175 -23.58 14.27 -0.53
N GLU A 176 -23.25 13.52 0.51
CA GLU A 176 -21.92 13.58 1.17
C GLU A 176 -20.84 12.97 0.27
N LEU A 177 -21.19 11.92 -0.48
CA LEU A 177 -20.36 11.34 -1.53
C LEU A 177 -20.83 11.81 -2.92
N LYS A 178 -19.88 12.23 -3.75
CA LYS A 178 -20.15 12.54 -5.17
C LYS A 178 -20.06 11.27 -6.00
N LYS A 179 -21.03 11.06 -6.89
CA LYS A 179 -20.96 10.00 -7.92
C LYS A 179 -19.72 10.21 -8.79
N THR A 180 -19.06 9.13 -9.17
CA THR A 180 -17.78 9.17 -9.91
C THR A 180 -17.97 9.45 -11.40
N THR A 181 -18.83 10.40 -11.76
CA THR A 181 -19.05 10.82 -13.15
C THR A 181 -17.94 11.72 -13.68
N ASP A 182 -17.07 12.24 -12.80
CA ASP A 182 -15.88 12.97 -13.23
C ASP A 182 -14.71 12.02 -13.53
N SER A 183 -14.43 11.87 -14.82
CA SER A 183 -13.20 11.32 -15.39
C SER A 183 -11.96 12.19 -15.11
N SER A 184 -11.97 13.03 -14.07
CA SER A 184 -10.80 13.78 -13.63
C SER A 184 -9.91 12.89 -12.79
N ASP A 185 -9.01 12.23 -13.50
CA ASP A 185 -7.74 11.72 -13.00
C ASP A 185 -6.97 12.88 -12.32
N ASP A 186 -7.25 13.15 -11.04
CA ASP A 186 -6.48 14.07 -10.18
C ASP A 186 -5.09 13.50 -9.82
N ARG A 187 -4.46 12.84 -10.79
CA ARG A 187 -3.02 12.61 -10.84
C ARG A 187 -2.47 13.25 -12.10
N LYS A 188 -2.61 14.57 -12.21
CA LYS A 188 -1.64 15.35 -12.99
C LYS A 188 -0.29 15.18 -12.29
N PRO A 189 0.70 14.48 -12.86
CA PRO A 189 2.06 14.64 -12.37
C PRO A 189 2.41 16.11 -12.62
N THR A 190 2.65 16.86 -11.56
CA THR A 190 3.32 18.15 -11.67
C THR A 190 4.73 17.84 -12.18
N ALA A 191 4.89 17.82 -13.50
CA ALA A 191 6.18 17.79 -14.14
C ALA A 191 6.87 19.11 -13.81
N ASP A 192 7.70 19.10 -12.77
CA ASP A 192 8.70 20.13 -12.55
C ASP A 192 9.66 20.11 -13.76
N PRO A 193 9.80 21.22 -14.52
CA PRO A 193 10.59 21.23 -15.74
C PRO A 193 12.08 21.39 -15.42
N THR A 194 12.68 20.48 -14.66
CA THR A 194 14.14 20.46 -14.44
C THR A 194 14.63 19.07 -14.01
N THR A 195 14.58 18.09 -14.90
CA THR A 195 15.48 16.92 -14.80
C THR A 195 15.82 16.41 -16.19
N THR A 196 17.08 16.58 -16.53
CA THR A 196 17.82 16.15 -17.72
C THR A 196 17.34 14.83 -18.35
N SER A 197 17.09 14.88 -19.66
CA SER A 197 16.88 13.72 -20.53
C SER A 197 18.06 12.75 -20.43
N ARG A 198 17.85 11.57 -19.84
CA ARG A 198 18.66 10.39 -20.17
C ARG A 198 17.91 9.64 -21.27
N LYS A 199 18.33 9.87 -22.51
CA LYS A 199 17.95 9.05 -23.66
C LYS A 199 18.40 7.61 -23.36
N HIS A 200 17.45 6.69 -23.21
CA HIS A 200 17.75 5.27 -23.27
C HIS A 200 18.07 4.92 -24.74
N PRO A 201 19.15 4.16 -25.02
CA PRO A 201 19.42 3.69 -26.37
C PRO A 201 18.35 2.67 -26.78
N ALA A 202 17.76 2.89 -27.96
CA ALA A 202 16.78 2.03 -28.58
C ALA A 202 17.36 0.61 -28.78
N SER A 203 16.70 -0.38 -28.18
CA SER A 203 16.84 -1.77 -28.62
C SER A 203 15.97 -1.96 -29.85
N ASN A 204 16.63 -1.96 -31.00
CA ASN A 204 16.15 -2.32 -32.32
C ASN A 204 15.47 -3.69 -32.31
N TRP A 205 14.13 -3.72 -32.31
CA TRP A 205 13.35 -4.92 -32.66
C TRP A 205 13.09 -4.81 -34.16
N ASN A 206 13.80 -5.63 -34.94
CA ASN A 206 13.51 -5.82 -36.34
C ASN A 206 12.17 -6.55 -36.47
N ASP A 207 11.30 -5.89 -37.21
CA ASP A 207 10.07 -6.34 -37.80
C ASP A 207 10.46 -7.08 -39.09
N GLU A 208 10.30 -8.40 -39.13
CA GLU A 208 10.30 -9.16 -40.38
C GLU A 208 8.98 -9.92 -40.48
N GLU A 209 8.14 -9.38 -41.37
CA GLU A 209 7.06 -10.08 -42.05
C GLU A 209 7.49 -11.49 -42.47
N ASN A 210 6.66 -12.47 -42.15
CA ASN A 210 6.32 -13.53 -43.10
C ASN A 210 4.85 -13.89 -42.89
N GLY A 211 4.02 -13.45 -43.85
CA GLY A 211 2.74 -14.07 -44.08
C GLY A 211 2.96 -15.42 -44.77
N ASP A 212 2.25 -16.44 -44.30
CA ASP A 212 1.94 -17.60 -45.12
C ASP A 212 0.54 -18.10 -44.72
N SER A 213 -0.32 -18.12 -45.71
CA SER A 213 -1.67 -18.67 -45.67
C SER A 213 -1.60 -20.15 -46.04
N ASP A 214 -2.44 -20.99 -45.42
CA ASP A 214 -3.13 -22.17 -46.00
C ASP A 214 -3.95 -22.78 -44.84
N GLU A 215 -5.28 -22.69 -44.81
CA GLU A 215 -6.29 -23.57 -45.45
C GLU A 215 -6.28 -25.06 -45.00
N GLU A 216 -7.50 -25.59 -44.76
CA GLU A 216 -7.87 -27.00 -44.42
C GLU A 216 -7.57 -27.45 -42.96
N GLY A 217 -8.44 -28.07 -42.15
CA GLY A 217 -9.77 -28.66 -42.31
C GLY A 217 -10.06 -29.63 -41.13
N CYS A 218 -11.36 -29.89 -40.91
CA CYS A 218 -12.03 -31.02 -40.24
C CYS A 218 -11.77 -31.43 -38.75
N GLU A 219 -12.87 -31.30 -37.98
CA GLU A 219 -13.50 -32.31 -37.09
C GLU A 219 -12.70 -33.00 -35.97
N ASN A 220 -13.22 -32.90 -34.75
CA ASN A 220 -13.47 -34.08 -33.91
C ASN A 220 -14.41 -33.74 -32.74
N ASP A 221 -15.66 -34.15 -32.90
CA ASP A 221 -16.62 -34.40 -31.82
C ASP A 221 -16.11 -35.53 -30.91
N LYS A 222 -16.03 -35.28 -29.59
CA LYS A 222 -16.06 -36.35 -28.59
C LYS A 222 -16.86 -35.91 -27.36
N GLU A 223 -18.14 -36.30 -27.36
CA GLU A 223 -18.96 -36.40 -26.15
C GLU A 223 -18.34 -37.36 -25.12
N PRO A 224 -18.51 -37.11 -23.80
CA PRO A 224 -18.07 -38.02 -22.76
C PRO A 224 -19.07 -39.15 -22.50
N PRO A 225 -18.62 -40.41 -22.25
CA PRO A 225 -19.53 -41.53 -22.00
C PRO A 225 -20.16 -41.52 -20.61
N VAL A 226 -21.48 -41.66 -20.61
CA VAL A 226 -22.38 -41.84 -19.46
C VAL A 226 -22.09 -43.17 -18.75
N LYS A 227 -21.74 -43.12 -17.47
CA LYS A 227 -21.61 -44.31 -16.60
C LYS A 227 -23.01 -44.83 -16.23
N LYS A 228 -23.38 -46.00 -16.75
CA LYS A 228 -24.57 -46.74 -16.28
C LYS A 228 -24.22 -47.54 -15.03
N THR A 229 -24.98 -47.29 -13.97
CA THR A 229 -25.09 -48.08 -12.75
C THR A 229 -25.61 -49.47 -13.06
N LYS A 230 -25.01 -50.51 -12.46
CA LYS A 230 -25.57 -51.86 -12.46
C LYS A 230 -26.02 -52.21 -11.04
N SER A 231 -27.33 -52.32 -10.90
CA SER A 231 -28.07 -52.86 -9.75
C SER A 231 -28.55 -54.27 -10.08
N ASN A 232 -28.40 -55.17 -9.12
CA ASN A 232 -28.77 -56.60 -9.06
C ASN A 232 -28.03 -57.57 -9.98
#